data_AF-A0A7C5G4G8-F1
#
_entry.id   AF-A0A7C5G4G8-F1
#
_cell.length_a   1.000
_cell.length_b   1.000
_cell.length_c   1.000
_cell.angle_alpha   90.00
_cell.angle_beta   90.00
_cell.angle_gamma   90.00
#
_symmetry.space_group_name_H-M   'P 1'
#
loop_
_entity.id
_entity.type
_entity.pdbx_description
1 polymer ?
#
loop_
_entity_poly.entity_id
_entity_poly.type
_entity_poly.pdbx_seq_one_letter_code
_entity_poly.pdbx_strand_id
1 'polypeptide(L)'
;MALGKSKLSNLNKKKIQRNIKIGISILVSVVTLFPVYAVLINSFKTNGQIFSAPFAIPAPPNLDAYVGILTKNADFWMFFFNSTVVAALTIGIILITAFMASLALSRLRFPGHAKVYNYFVMGMLFPLTVAILPLYLQLRALGMIGSLSGVILAQVSFGLPTSIFILTGFFREIPQEFQDATQVDGGGIGTFGFKILLPISTPVISTVTVINFIQSWNQFL
;
A
#
# COMPACT_ATOMS: atom_id res chain seq x y z
N MET A 1 -47.00 3.90 32.43
CA MET A 1 -46.66 2.48 32.14
C MET A 1 -46.32 2.19 30.67
N ALA A 2 -46.74 2.99 29.68
CA ALA A 2 -46.50 2.75 28.25
C ALA A 2 -45.07 3.06 27.72
N LEU A 3 -44.30 3.91 28.41
CA LEU A 3 -42.96 4.33 27.98
C LEU A 3 -41.88 3.22 28.13
N GLY A 4 -42.10 2.21 28.98
CA GLY A 4 -41.15 1.11 29.21
C GLY A 4 -41.13 0.05 28.09
N LYS A 5 -42.29 -0.27 27.50
CA LYS A 5 -42.41 -1.31 26.46
C LYS A 5 -41.77 -0.88 25.12
N SER A 6 -41.86 0.40 24.77
CA SER A 6 -41.23 0.98 23.56
C SER A 6 -39.70 0.88 23.61
N LYS A 7 -39.10 1.22 24.76
CA LYS A 7 -37.65 1.18 24.97
C LYS A 7 -37.10 -0.25 24.92
N LEU A 8 -37.82 -1.21 25.51
CA LEU A 8 -37.46 -2.64 25.46
C LEU A 8 -37.51 -3.22 24.03
N SER A 9 -38.49 -2.83 23.21
CA SER A 9 -38.57 -3.29 21.81
C SER A 9 -37.42 -2.77 20.94
N ASN A 10 -37.00 -1.52 21.17
CA ASN A 10 -35.87 -0.91 20.46
C ASN A 10 -34.53 -1.51 20.86
N LEU A 11 -34.37 -1.93 22.13
CA LEU A 11 -33.20 -2.67 22.59
C LEU A 11 -33.10 -4.06 21.95
N ASN A 12 -34.21 -4.78 21.80
CA ASN A 12 -34.23 -6.08 21.11
C ASN A 12 -33.93 -5.96 19.61
N LYS A 13 -34.46 -4.95 18.91
CA LYS A 13 -34.13 -4.67 17.50
C LYS A 13 -32.64 -4.37 17.30
N LYS A 14 -32.04 -3.54 18.16
CA LYS A 14 -30.59 -3.24 18.13
C LYS A 14 -29.74 -4.49 18.41
N LYS A 15 -30.17 -5.37 19.33
CA LYS A 15 -29.47 -6.62 19.65
C LYS A 15 -29.51 -7.61 18.48
N ILE A 16 -30.64 -7.75 17.80
CA ILE A 16 -30.78 -8.58 16.60
C ILE A 16 -29.91 -8.06 15.45
N GLN A 17 -29.97 -6.75 15.17
CA GLN A 17 -29.11 -6.14 14.15
C GLN A 17 -27.62 -6.31 14.44
N ARG A 18 -27.21 -6.20 15.71
CA ARG A 18 -25.83 -6.46 16.13
C ARG A 18 -25.44 -7.91 15.87
N ASN A 19 -26.28 -8.87 16.24
CA ASN A 19 -25.98 -10.29 16.04
C ASN A 19 -25.90 -10.67 14.56
N ILE A 20 -26.77 -10.09 13.71
CA ILE A 20 -26.69 -10.26 12.25
C ILE A 20 -25.37 -9.69 11.71
N LYS A 21 -24.99 -8.47 12.13
CA LYS A 21 -23.71 -7.87 11.74
C LYS A 21 -22.52 -8.74 12.15
N ILE A 22 -22.52 -9.26 13.38
CA ILE A 22 -21.48 -10.18 13.86
C ILE A 22 -21.45 -11.46 13.03
N GLY A 23 -22.60 -12.07 12.77
CA GLY A 23 -22.69 -13.28 11.95
C GLY A 23 -22.15 -13.08 10.53
N ILE A 24 -22.51 -11.97 9.89
CA ILE A 24 -21.97 -11.59 8.57
C ILE A 24 -20.46 -11.35 8.65
N SER A 25 -19.97 -10.63 9.67
CA SER A 25 -18.53 -10.41 9.85
C SER A 25 -17.76 -11.72 10.01
N ILE A 26 -18.26 -12.66 10.82
CA ILE A 26 -17.65 -13.98 10.99
C ILE A 26 -17.61 -14.74 9.66
N LEU A 27 -18.72 -14.75 8.91
CA LEU A 27 -18.79 -15.42 7.61
C LEU A 27 -17.77 -14.82 6.63
N VAL A 28 -17.70 -13.50 6.53
CA VAL A 28 -16.74 -12.79 5.68
C VAL A 28 -15.30 -13.10 6.11
N SER A 29 -15.01 -13.14 7.41
CA SER A 29 -13.69 -13.51 7.92
C SER A 29 -13.32 -14.95 7.55
N VAL A 30 -14.24 -15.90 7.69
CA VAL A 30 -13.99 -17.31 7.32
C VAL A 30 -13.69 -17.43 5.82
N VAL A 31 -14.50 -16.81 4.97
CA VAL A 31 -14.30 -16.85 3.51
C VAL A 31 -12.97 -16.20 3.12
N THR A 32 -12.61 -15.07 3.74
CA THR A 32 -11.35 -14.36 3.47
C THR A 32 -10.12 -15.13 3.95
N LEU A 33 -10.21 -15.81 5.09
CA LEU A 33 -9.10 -16.57 5.66
C LEU A 33 -8.93 -17.97 5.06
N PHE A 34 -9.94 -18.49 4.37
CA PHE A 34 -9.89 -19.84 3.80
C PHE A 34 -8.72 -20.05 2.80
N PRO A 35 -8.43 -19.13 1.85
CA PRO A 35 -7.25 -19.27 0.99
C PRO A 35 -5.93 -19.24 1.77
N VAL A 36 -5.83 -18.41 2.82
CA VAL A 36 -4.65 -18.36 3.70
C VAL A 36 -4.47 -19.68 4.43
N TYR A 37 -5.55 -20.23 4.98
CA TYR A 37 -5.56 -21.57 5.55
C TYR A 37 -5.10 -22.62 4.54
N ALA A 38 -5.62 -22.60 3.31
CA ALA A 38 -5.24 -23.55 2.25
C ALA A 38 -3.74 -23.48 1.90
N VAL A 39 -3.18 -22.27 1.79
CA VAL A 39 -1.73 -22.09 1.56
C VAL A 39 -0.92 -22.62 2.75
N LEU A 40 -1.34 -22.31 3.97
CA LEU A 40 -0.65 -22.74 5.20
C LEU A 40 -0.65 -24.26 5.37
N ILE A 41 -1.76 -24.96 5.12
CA ILE A 41 -1.77 -26.43 5.24
C ILE A 41 -0.97 -27.10 4.12
N ASN A 42 -0.96 -26.51 2.93
CA ASN A 42 -0.27 -27.08 1.78
C ASN A 42 1.24 -26.86 1.85
N SER A 43 1.72 -25.85 2.59
CA SER A 43 3.16 -25.66 2.81
C SER A 43 3.80 -26.77 3.65
N PHE A 44 3.01 -27.57 4.37
CA PHE A 44 3.46 -28.76 5.11
C PHE A 44 3.19 -30.09 4.37
N LYS A 45 2.86 -30.05 3.07
CA LYS A 45 2.52 -31.24 2.28
C LYS A 45 3.54 -31.50 1.17
N THR A 46 3.66 -32.75 0.78
CA THR A 46 4.31 -33.14 -0.47
C THR A 46 3.42 -32.81 -1.68
N ASN A 47 4.00 -32.71 -2.87
CA ASN A 47 3.24 -32.48 -4.11
C ASN A 47 2.10 -33.53 -4.27
N GLY A 48 2.38 -34.80 -3.98
CA GLY A 48 1.36 -35.86 -4.03
C GLY A 48 0.20 -35.66 -3.05
N GLN A 49 0.47 -35.18 -1.84
CA GLN A 49 -0.57 -34.84 -0.85
C GLN A 49 -1.39 -33.61 -1.26
N ILE A 50 -0.77 -32.62 -1.91
CA ILE A 50 -1.48 -31.43 -2.44
C ILE A 50 -2.46 -31.85 -3.54
N PHE A 51 -2.05 -32.72 -4.46
CA PHE A 51 -2.93 -33.17 -5.57
C PHE A 51 -4.05 -34.11 -5.12
N SER A 52 -3.81 -34.95 -4.11
CA SER A 52 -4.80 -35.93 -3.63
C SER A 52 -5.83 -35.32 -2.67
N ALA A 53 -5.40 -34.44 -1.76
CA ALA A 53 -6.27 -33.86 -0.75
C ALA A 53 -5.82 -32.42 -0.38
N PRO A 54 -6.10 -31.41 -1.23
CA PRO A 54 -5.58 -30.05 -1.07
C PRO A 54 -6.06 -29.35 0.20
N PHE A 55 -7.26 -29.70 0.71
CA PHE A 55 -7.84 -29.05 1.90
C PHE A 55 -7.74 -29.87 3.19
N ALA A 56 -7.24 -31.10 3.12
CA ALA A 56 -7.06 -31.96 4.28
C ALA A 56 -5.89 -31.50 5.14
N ILE A 57 -5.91 -31.83 6.44
CA ILE A 57 -4.78 -31.60 7.34
C ILE A 57 -3.61 -32.50 6.89
N PRO A 58 -2.37 -31.98 6.83
CA PRO A 58 -1.21 -32.78 6.43
C PRO A 58 -0.98 -33.94 7.40
N ALA A 59 -0.93 -35.16 6.88
CA ALA A 59 -0.66 -36.38 7.65
C ALA A 59 0.15 -37.39 6.80
N PRO A 60 1.42 -37.67 7.15
CA PRO A 60 2.25 -36.93 8.11
C PRO A 60 2.59 -35.52 7.58
N PRO A 61 2.84 -34.54 8.46
CA PRO A 61 3.39 -33.25 8.07
C PRO A 61 4.80 -33.40 7.50
N ASN A 62 5.09 -32.65 6.44
CA ASN A 62 6.37 -32.62 5.75
C ASN A 62 7.01 -31.22 5.88
N LEU A 63 8.30 -31.17 6.21
CA LEU A 63 9.07 -29.93 6.34
C LEU A 63 10.17 -29.79 5.30
N ASP A 64 10.25 -30.71 4.33
CA ASP A 64 11.32 -30.77 3.34
C ASP A 64 11.34 -29.51 2.46
N ALA A 65 10.17 -28.93 2.18
CA ALA A 65 10.07 -27.66 1.47
C ALA A 65 10.79 -26.53 2.22
N TYR A 66 10.58 -26.42 3.54
CA TYR A 66 11.25 -25.42 4.38
C TYR A 66 12.76 -25.69 4.49
N VAL A 67 13.16 -26.94 4.77
CA VAL A 67 14.58 -27.31 4.83
C VAL A 67 15.26 -27.04 3.49
N GLY A 68 14.60 -27.35 2.38
CA GLY A 68 15.09 -27.06 1.03
C GLY A 68 15.33 -25.57 0.79
N ILE A 69 14.38 -24.71 1.18
CA ILE A 69 14.54 -23.26 1.07
C ILE A 69 15.69 -22.76 1.96
N LEU A 70 15.77 -23.22 3.21
CA LEU A 70 16.74 -22.72 4.18
C LEU A 70 18.17 -23.19 3.91
N THR A 71 18.35 -24.39 3.35
CA THR A 71 19.68 -25.03 3.25
C THR A 71 20.17 -25.26 1.83
N LYS A 72 19.27 -25.41 0.86
CA LYS A 72 19.63 -25.82 -0.52
C LYS A 72 19.45 -24.69 -1.53
N ASN A 73 18.55 -23.75 -1.30
CA ASN A 73 18.29 -22.62 -2.21
C ASN A 73 19.04 -21.36 -1.76
N ALA A 74 20.29 -21.22 -2.20
CA ALA A 74 21.06 -19.99 -2.00
C ALA A 74 20.36 -18.76 -2.63
N ASP A 75 19.69 -18.95 -3.77
CA ASP A 75 19.06 -17.85 -4.51
C ASP A 75 17.82 -17.27 -3.83
N PHE A 76 17.14 -18.05 -2.98
CA PHE A 76 15.92 -17.58 -2.31
C PHE A 76 16.18 -16.33 -1.46
N TRP A 77 17.26 -16.35 -0.67
CA TRP A 77 17.61 -15.23 0.19
C TRP A 77 18.07 -14.01 -0.60
N MET A 78 18.75 -14.24 -1.73
CA MET A 78 19.11 -13.17 -2.66
C MET A 78 17.86 -12.51 -3.25
N PHE A 79 16.88 -13.30 -3.72
CA PHE A 79 15.63 -12.76 -4.25
C PHE A 79 14.82 -12.03 -3.18
N PHE A 80 14.70 -12.62 -1.99
CA PHE A 80 14.01 -11.98 -0.86
C PHE A 80 14.64 -10.64 -0.48
N PHE A 81 15.99 -10.58 -0.41
CA PHE A 81 16.70 -9.36 -0.12
C PHE A 81 16.54 -8.32 -1.23
N ASN A 82 16.67 -8.72 -2.50
CA ASN A 82 16.45 -7.84 -3.65
C ASN A 82 15.04 -7.23 -3.63
N SER A 83 14.00 -8.04 -3.43
CA SER A 83 12.61 -7.56 -3.33
C SER A 83 12.43 -6.59 -2.14
N THR A 84 13.02 -6.91 -0.99
CA THR A 84 12.96 -6.03 0.19
C THR A 84 13.65 -4.69 -0.05
N VAL A 85 14.84 -4.70 -0.65
CA VAL A 85 15.60 -3.48 -0.97
C VAL A 85 14.85 -2.64 -2.00
N VAL A 86 14.33 -3.27 -3.06
CA VAL A 86 13.53 -2.57 -4.09
C VAL A 86 12.31 -1.92 -3.47
N ALA A 87 11.55 -2.64 -2.63
CA ALA A 87 10.37 -2.09 -1.96
C ALA A 87 10.73 -0.94 -1.03
N ALA A 88 11.73 -1.10 -0.16
CA ALA A 88 12.13 -0.08 0.80
C ALA A 88 12.60 1.21 0.10
N LEU A 89 13.46 1.09 -0.92
CA LEU A 89 13.97 2.24 -1.67
C LEU A 89 12.88 2.91 -2.51
N THR A 90 12.04 2.14 -3.18
CA THR A 90 10.91 2.66 -3.96
C THR A 90 9.98 3.47 -3.07
N ILE A 91 9.55 2.92 -1.94
CA ILE A 91 8.67 3.60 -0.99
C ILE A 91 9.35 4.85 -0.43
N GLY A 92 10.62 4.76 -0.02
CA GLY A 92 11.37 5.90 0.51
C GLY A 92 11.44 7.06 -0.48
N ILE A 93 11.79 6.76 -1.74
CA ILE A 93 11.85 7.76 -2.81
C ILE A 93 10.47 8.35 -3.07
N ILE A 94 9.42 7.52 -3.20
CA ILE A 94 8.05 7.98 -3.41
C ILE A 94 7.60 8.89 -2.27
N LEU A 95 7.79 8.49 -1.00
CA LEU A 95 7.34 9.29 0.14
C LEU A 95 8.03 10.65 0.18
N ILE A 96 9.35 10.70 -0.01
CA ILE A 96 10.10 11.95 -0.02
C ILE A 96 9.61 12.86 -1.16
N THR A 97 9.59 12.33 -2.38
CA THR A 97 9.26 13.12 -3.58
C THR A 97 7.78 13.52 -3.62
N ALA A 98 6.87 12.60 -3.32
CA ALA A 98 5.44 12.87 -3.28
C ALA A 98 5.07 13.82 -2.13
N PHE A 99 5.72 13.73 -0.97
CA PHE A 99 5.51 14.70 0.11
C PHE A 99 5.91 16.10 -0.31
N MET A 100 7.11 16.29 -0.88
CA MET A 100 7.58 17.59 -1.34
C MET A 100 6.69 18.16 -2.47
N ALA A 101 6.35 17.33 -3.45
CA ALA A 101 5.46 17.71 -4.54
C ALA A 101 4.08 18.11 -4.00
N SER A 102 3.51 17.33 -3.09
CA SER A 102 2.19 17.60 -2.51
C SER A 102 2.19 18.84 -1.61
N LEU A 103 3.27 19.08 -0.86
CA LEU A 103 3.45 20.30 -0.07
C LEU A 103 3.42 21.53 -1.00
N ALA A 104 4.16 21.50 -2.11
CA ALA A 104 4.14 22.57 -3.10
C ALA A 104 2.77 22.73 -3.76
N LEU A 105 2.15 21.64 -4.22
CA LEU A 105 0.87 21.65 -4.96
C LEU A 105 -0.36 21.98 -4.10
N SER A 106 -0.26 21.83 -2.77
CA SER A 106 -1.33 22.18 -1.84
C SER A 106 -1.16 23.56 -1.20
N ARG A 107 0.08 24.03 -0.99
CA ARG A 107 0.36 25.25 -0.20
C ARG A 107 0.97 26.41 -0.99
N LEU A 108 1.69 26.14 -2.08
CA LEU A 108 2.35 27.19 -2.86
C LEU A 108 1.48 27.58 -4.05
N ARG A 109 1.35 28.89 -4.27
CA ARG A 109 0.70 29.44 -5.47
C ARG A 109 1.78 29.84 -6.48
N PHE A 110 1.85 29.12 -7.59
CA PHE A 110 2.76 29.41 -8.68
C PHE A 110 2.05 29.26 -10.04
N PRO A 111 2.51 29.96 -11.09
CA PRO A 111 1.90 29.86 -12.41
C PRO A 111 1.97 28.42 -12.92
N GLY A 112 0.82 27.88 -13.34
CA GLY A 112 0.73 26.51 -13.86
C GLY A 112 0.55 25.41 -12.82
N HIS A 113 0.37 25.71 -11.53
CA HIS A 113 0.17 24.71 -10.47
C HIS A 113 -0.92 23.67 -10.80
N ALA A 114 -2.05 24.11 -11.37
CA ALA A 114 -3.15 23.23 -11.77
C ALA A 114 -2.76 22.29 -12.92
N LYS A 115 -1.93 22.75 -13.87
CA LYS A 115 -1.44 21.92 -14.96
C LYS A 115 -0.50 20.84 -14.46
N VAL A 116 0.41 21.18 -13.54
CA VAL A 116 1.33 20.22 -12.92
C VAL A 116 0.56 19.18 -12.12
N TYR A 117 -0.42 19.60 -11.31
CA TYR A 117 -1.29 18.66 -10.59
C TYR A 117 -2.04 17.73 -11.54
N ASN A 118 -2.66 18.27 -12.59
CA ASN A 118 -3.41 17.49 -13.57
C ASN A 118 -2.51 16.53 -14.36
N TYR A 119 -1.26 16.89 -14.63
CA TYR A 119 -0.28 15.99 -15.26
C TYR A 119 -0.07 14.72 -14.42
N PHE A 120 0.13 14.87 -13.10
CA PHE A 120 0.23 13.71 -12.21
C PHE A 120 -1.07 12.90 -12.16
N VAL A 121 -2.23 13.56 -12.09
CA VAL A 121 -3.53 12.86 -12.09
C VAL A 121 -3.76 12.07 -13.38
N MET A 122 -3.40 12.62 -14.54
CA MET A 122 -3.48 11.91 -15.82
C MET A 122 -2.55 10.69 -15.87
N GLY A 123 -1.38 10.77 -15.23
CA GLY A 123 -0.44 9.64 -15.13
C GLY A 123 -1.04 8.39 -14.48
N MET A 124 -2.05 8.53 -13.62
CA MET A 124 -2.75 7.39 -13.02
C MET A 124 -3.59 6.59 -14.02
N LEU A 125 -4.03 7.24 -15.10
CA LEU A 125 -4.87 6.62 -16.11
C LEU A 125 -4.07 5.70 -17.03
N PHE A 126 -2.74 5.73 -16.94
CA PHE A 126 -1.88 4.96 -17.82
C PHE A 126 -1.82 3.49 -17.37
N PRO A 127 -2.31 2.54 -18.19
CA PRO A 127 -2.28 1.13 -17.83
C PRO A 127 -0.84 0.60 -17.87
N LEU A 128 -0.36 0.10 -16.73
CA LEU A 128 0.99 -0.48 -16.56
C LEU A 128 1.34 -1.52 -17.64
N THR A 129 0.38 -2.35 -18.04
CA THR A 129 0.58 -3.42 -19.04
C THR A 129 0.89 -2.88 -20.43
N VAL A 130 0.33 -1.72 -20.81
CA VAL A 130 0.63 -1.05 -22.09
C VAL A 130 1.98 -0.35 -22.02
N ALA A 131 2.42 0.03 -20.81
CA ALA A 131 3.68 0.70 -20.56
C ALA A 131 4.92 -0.18 -20.72
N ILE A 132 4.77 -1.51 -20.73
CA ILE A 132 5.89 -2.45 -20.65
C ILE A 132 6.89 -2.23 -21.77
N LEU A 133 6.44 -2.20 -23.03
CA LEU A 133 7.33 -2.06 -24.18
C LEU A 133 8.04 -0.68 -24.18
N PRO A 134 7.34 0.46 -24.03
CA PRO A 134 8.00 1.76 -23.89
C PRO A 134 9.01 1.81 -22.74
N LEU A 135 8.64 1.28 -21.58
CA LEU A 135 9.50 1.25 -20.40
C LEU A 135 10.75 0.40 -20.63
N TYR A 136 10.60 -0.79 -21.23
CA TYR A 136 11.72 -1.64 -21.58
C TYR A 136 12.69 -0.94 -22.54
N LEU A 137 12.18 -0.30 -23.60
CA LEU A 137 13.01 0.45 -24.54
C LEU A 137 13.76 1.59 -23.85
N GLN A 138 13.12 2.28 -22.91
CA GLN A 138 13.73 3.37 -22.14
C GLN A 138 14.82 2.86 -21.18
N LEU A 139 14.55 1.79 -20.42
CA LEU A 139 15.54 1.17 -19.54
C LEU A 139 16.72 0.61 -20.33
N ARG A 140 16.48 0.06 -21.53
CA ARG A 140 17.53 -0.40 -22.44
C ARG A 140 18.39 0.75 -22.93
N ALA A 141 17.79 1.85 -23.34
CA ALA A 141 18.52 3.05 -23.75
C ALA A 141 19.38 3.63 -22.61
N LEU A 142 18.90 3.51 -21.36
CA LEU A 142 19.63 3.93 -20.16
C LEU A 142 20.66 2.90 -19.67
N GLY A 143 20.75 1.72 -20.28
CA GLY A 143 21.64 0.64 -19.82
C GLY A 143 21.24 0.04 -18.47
N MET A 144 19.98 0.19 -18.05
CA MET A 144 19.46 -0.24 -16.75
C MET A 144 18.69 -1.57 -16.79
N ILE A 145 18.79 -2.30 -17.90
CA ILE A 145 18.14 -3.62 -18.02
C ILE A 145 18.84 -4.60 -17.09
N GLY A 146 18.05 -5.35 -16.32
CA GLY A 146 18.55 -6.35 -15.38
C GLY A 146 19.11 -5.77 -14.08
N SER A 147 18.92 -4.47 -13.81
CA SER A 147 19.38 -3.83 -12.57
C SER A 147 18.23 -3.52 -11.61
N LEU A 148 18.52 -3.59 -10.30
CA LEU A 148 17.54 -3.20 -9.26
C LEU A 148 17.18 -1.71 -9.37
N SER A 149 18.11 -0.85 -9.78
CA SER A 149 17.85 0.58 -9.94
C SER A 149 16.87 0.85 -11.07
N GLY A 150 16.89 0.07 -12.16
CA GLY A 150 15.91 0.16 -13.24
C GLY A 150 14.50 -0.16 -12.73
N VAL A 151 14.38 -1.22 -11.92
CA VAL A 151 13.11 -1.61 -11.28
C VAL A 151 12.62 -0.53 -10.31
N ILE A 152 13.49 0.00 -9.44
CA ILE A 152 13.14 1.05 -8.48
C ILE A 152 12.62 2.30 -9.21
N LEU A 153 13.34 2.78 -10.24
CA LEU A 153 12.92 3.98 -10.98
C LEU A 153 11.59 3.78 -11.69
N ALA A 154 11.36 2.60 -12.28
CA ALA A 154 10.08 2.26 -12.89
C ALA A 154 8.96 2.32 -11.84
N GLN A 155 9.11 1.61 -10.72
CA GLN A 155 8.08 1.57 -9.68
C GLN A 155 7.82 2.95 -9.06
N VAL A 156 8.86 3.76 -8.82
CA VAL A 156 8.73 5.15 -8.37
C VAL A 156 7.87 5.96 -9.35
N SER A 157 8.16 5.84 -10.65
CA SER A 157 7.46 6.61 -11.69
C SER A 157 5.95 6.33 -11.72
N PHE A 158 5.55 5.07 -11.53
CA PHE A 158 4.13 4.68 -11.50
C PHE A 158 3.45 4.91 -10.15
N GLY A 159 4.19 4.82 -9.03
CA GLY A 159 3.64 5.07 -7.70
C GLY A 159 3.46 6.55 -7.37
N LEU A 160 4.23 7.43 -8.01
CA LEU A 160 4.21 8.88 -7.79
C LEU A 160 2.84 9.53 -8.04
N PRO A 161 2.16 9.34 -9.20
CA PRO A 161 0.83 9.88 -9.47
C PRO A 161 -0.15 9.71 -8.31
N THR A 162 -0.41 8.46 -7.92
CA THR A 162 -1.38 8.09 -6.88
C THR A 162 -0.98 8.66 -5.53
N SER A 163 0.32 8.59 -5.19
CA SER A 163 0.84 9.09 -3.92
C SER A 163 0.70 10.61 -3.79
N ILE A 164 1.01 11.36 -4.86
CA ILE A 164 0.87 12.82 -4.90
C ILE A 164 -0.60 13.21 -4.77
N PHE A 165 -1.51 12.53 -5.44
CA PHE A 165 -2.93 12.84 -5.36
C PHE A 165 -3.49 12.62 -3.95
N ILE A 166 -3.19 11.48 -3.34
CA ILE A 166 -3.65 11.16 -1.98
C ILE A 166 -3.11 12.20 -0.98
N LEU A 167 -1.80 12.46 -1.01
CA LEU A 167 -1.17 13.42 -0.10
C LEU A 167 -1.66 14.85 -0.34
N THR A 168 -1.77 15.28 -1.61
CA THR A 168 -2.29 16.62 -1.94
C THR A 168 -3.74 16.79 -1.49
N GLY A 169 -4.58 15.77 -1.68
CA GLY A 169 -5.96 15.77 -1.19
C GLY A 169 -6.02 15.98 0.32
N PHE A 170 -5.28 15.17 1.07
CA PHE A 170 -5.20 15.28 2.53
C PHE A 170 -4.62 16.64 2.99
N PHE A 171 -3.55 17.12 2.36
CA PHE A 171 -2.93 18.39 2.74
C PHE A 171 -3.86 19.58 2.51
N ARG A 172 -4.76 19.53 1.52
CA ARG A 172 -5.76 20.58 1.29
C ARG A 172 -6.84 20.64 2.37
N GLU A 173 -7.12 19.53 3.06
CA GLU A 173 -8.09 19.49 4.16
C GLU A 173 -7.54 20.14 5.44
N ILE A 174 -6.22 20.19 5.60
CA ILE A 174 -5.59 20.81 6.77
C ILE A 174 -5.75 22.34 6.68
N PRO A 175 -6.35 23.00 7.69
CA PRO A 175 -6.60 24.44 7.69
C PRO A 175 -5.36 25.28 7.39
N GLN A 176 -5.53 26.35 6.61
CA GLN A 176 -4.43 27.25 6.26
C GLN A 176 -3.86 27.99 7.48
N GLU A 177 -4.68 28.17 8.53
CA GLU A 177 -4.31 28.81 9.79
C GLU A 177 -3.03 28.22 10.43
N PHE A 178 -2.77 26.92 10.24
CA PHE A 178 -1.53 26.29 10.73
C PHE A 178 -0.29 26.83 10.01
N GLN A 179 -0.39 27.09 8.71
CA GLN A 179 0.70 27.68 7.94
C GLN A 179 0.90 29.15 8.32
N ASP A 180 -0.18 29.90 8.46
CA ASP A 180 -0.13 31.32 8.82
C ASP A 180 0.45 31.51 10.24
N ALA A 181 0.05 30.67 11.20
CA ALA A 181 0.64 30.63 12.54
C ALA A 181 2.16 30.33 12.51
N THR A 182 2.58 29.37 11.67
CA THR A 182 4.01 29.09 11.50
C THR A 182 4.79 30.29 10.99
N GLN A 183 4.19 31.07 10.08
CA GLN A 183 4.82 32.28 9.56
C GLN A 183 4.93 33.40 10.61
N VAL A 184 3.90 33.55 11.46
CA VAL A 184 3.94 34.48 12.60
C VAL A 184 5.05 34.10 13.60
N ASP A 185 5.26 32.80 13.82
CA ASP A 185 6.36 32.27 14.64
C ASP A 185 7.74 32.35 13.96
N GLY A 186 7.85 33.01 12.79
CA GLY A 186 9.10 33.18 12.03
C GLY A 186 9.53 31.95 11.22
N GLY A 187 8.68 30.93 11.12
CA GLY A 187 8.93 29.73 10.33
C GLY A 187 8.52 29.88 8.85
N GLY A 188 9.32 29.30 7.95
CA GLY A 188 8.98 29.22 6.52
C GLY A 188 8.15 27.98 6.15
N ILE A 189 7.89 27.81 4.85
CA ILE A 189 7.14 26.65 4.33
C ILE A 189 7.82 25.31 4.65
N GLY A 190 9.16 25.26 4.68
CA GLY A 190 9.91 24.09 5.09
C GLY A 190 9.65 23.75 6.55
N THR A 191 9.67 24.75 7.44
CA THR A 191 9.35 24.57 8.87
C THR A 191 7.94 24.03 9.04
N PHE A 192 6.96 24.64 8.36
CA PHE A 192 5.57 24.15 8.37
C PHE A 192 5.49 22.70 7.87
N GLY A 193 6.11 22.40 6.72
CA GLY A 193 6.13 21.07 6.11
C GLY A 193 6.69 20.01 7.05
N PHE A 194 7.92 20.18 7.54
CA PHE A 194 8.60 19.13 8.31
C PHE A 194 8.20 19.07 9.78
N LYS A 195 7.87 20.20 10.42
CA LYS A 195 7.58 20.22 11.86
C LYS A 195 6.09 20.12 12.21
N ILE A 196 5.20 20.51 11.29
CA ILE A 196 3.75 20.50 11.54
C ILE A 196 3.04 19.53 10.62
N LEU A 197 3.21 19.70 9.30
CA LEU A 197 2.46 18.93 8.32
C LEU A 197 2.85 17.45 8.35
N LEU A 198 4.15 17.14 8.42
CA LEU A 198 4.65 15.77 8.41
C LEU A 198 4.11 14.92 9.58
N PRO A 199 4.18 15.34 10.86
CA PRO A 199 3.58 14.60 11.97
C PRO A 199 2.06 14.39 11.83
N ILE A 200 1.31 15.43 11.44
CA ILE A 200 -0.15 15.35 11.25
C ILE A 200 -0.50 14.37 10.12
N SER A 201 0.38 14.26 9.14
CA SER A 201 0.18 13.41 7.96
C SER A 201 0.58 11.95 8.15
N THR A 202 1.02 11.55 9.35
CA THR A 202 1.41 10.16 9.65
C THR A 202 0.35 9.11 9.22
N PRO A 203 -0.96 9.31 9.43
CA PRO A 203 -1.97 8.34 8.98
C PRO A 203 -2.05 8.19 7.46
N VAL A 204 -2.03 9.30 6.72
CA VAL A 204 -2.08 9.27 5.25
C VAL A 204 -0.77 8.75 4.65
N ILE A 205 0.38 9.09 5.24
CA ILE A 205 1.69 8.54 4.86
C ILE A 205 1.70 7.03 5.05
N SER A 206 1.17 6.53 6.16
CA SER A 206 1.04 5.09 6.40
C SER A 206 0.20 4.40 5.32
N THR A 207 -0.89 5.05 4.87
CA THR A 207 -1.72 4.55 3.78
C THR A 207 -0.94 4.46 2.48
N VAL A 208 -0.22 5.53 2.11
CA VAL A 208 0.62 5.57 0.91
C VAL A 208 1.74 4.53 0.97
N THR A 209 2.37 4.36 2.13
CA THR A 209 3.40 3.34 2.38
C THR A 209 2.84 1.93 2.12
N VAL A 210 1.70 1.59 2.70
CA VAL A 210 1.10 0.26 2.57
C VAL A 210 0.69 -0.03 1.12
N ILE A 211 0.07 0.95 0.45
CA ILE A 211 -0.32 0.81 -0.96
C ILE A 211 0.91 0.54 -1.84
N ASN A 212 1.95 1.36 -1.73
CA ASN A 212 3.15 1.20 -2.55
C ASN A 212 3.95 -0.05 -2.17
N PHE A 213 3.95 -0.46 -0.90
CA PHE A 213 4.57 -1.73 -0.48
C PHE A 213 3.88 -2.92 -1.12
N ILE A 214 2.55 -3.00 -1.04
CA ILE A 214 1.78 -4.10 -1.65
C ILE A 214 2.01 -4.14 -3.17
N GLN A 215 2.06 -2.99 -3.83
CA GLN A 215 2.34 -2.92 -5.27
C GLN A 215 3.77 -3.39 -5.58
N SER A 216 4.78 -2.88 -4.87
CA SER A 216 6.17 -3.25 -5.09
C SER A 216 6.43 -4.74 -4.83
N TRP A 217 5.86 -5.27 -3.74
CA TRP A 217 6.06 -6.66 -3.32
C TRP A 217 5.38 -7.67 -4.25
N ASN A 218 4.24 -7.31 -4.84
CA ASN A 218 3.51 -8.16 -5.78
C ASN A 218 3.87 -7.90 -7.25
N GLN A 219 4.88 -7.07 -7.53
CA GLN A 219 5.20 -6.72 -8.90
C GLN A 219 6.01 -7.83 -9.57
N PHE A 220 5.36 -8.55 -10.48
CA PHE A 220 5.94 -9.64 -11.28
C PHE A 220 6.33 -9.21 -12.71
N LEU A 221 5.82 -8.07 -13.16
CA LEU A 221 6.04 -7.48 -14.50
C LEU A 221 7.10 -6.37 -14.44
#